data_AF-A0A101ISP0-F1
#
_entry.id   AF-A0A101ISP0-F1
#
_cell.length_a   1.000
_cell.length_b   1.000
_cell.length_c   1.000
_cell.angle_alpha   90.00
_cell.angle_beta   90.00
_cell.angle_gamma   90.00
#
_symmetry.space_group_name_H-M   'P 1'
#
loop_
_entity.id
_entity.type
_entity.pdbx_description
1 polymer ?
#
loop_
_entity_poly.entity_id
_entity_poly.type
_entity_poly.pdbx_seq_one_letter_code
_entity_poly.pdbx_strand_id
1 'polypeptide(L)'
;KRYSIGMLPFFFNFDDVWLFEPEIPEKINIIPENTPVGSVPKSSLGMTNASRRGGGLVGVRESENAEFGPTAEPFEGTNIIGIMHDLEKLQKLKEGETIYIREVKR
;
A
#
# COMPACT_ATOMS: atom_id res chain seq x y z
N LYS A 1 -7.78 9.86 24.45
CA LYS A 1 -8.30 9.81 23.06
C LYS A 1 -8.14 8.39 22.56
N ARG A 2 -9.21 7.70 22.11
CA ARG A 2 -9.07 6.41 21.40
C ARG A 2 -8.77 6.73 19.94
N TYR A 3 -7.65 6.22 19.43
CA TYR A 3 -7.31 6.35 18.01
C TYR A 3 -7.86 5.12 17.27
N SER A 4 -8.42 5.33 16.08
CA SER A 4 -8.66 4.24 15.14
C SER A 4 -7.29 3.80 14.59
N ILE A 5 -6.89 2.58 14.92
CA ILE A 5 -5.60 2.00 14.53
C ILE A 5 -5.89 0.82 13.61
N GLY A 6 -5.30 0.82 12.42
CA GLY A 6 -5.27 -0.31 11.50
C GLY A 6 -4.02 -1.16 11.71
N MET A 7 -4.09 -2.44 11.37
CA MET A 7 -2.98 -3.39 11.40
C MET A 7 -2.64 -3.81 9.97
N LEU A 8 -1.36 -3.85 9.63
CA LEU A 8 -0.87 -4.33 8.34
C LEU A 8 0.30 -5.29 8.58
N PRO A 9 0.12 -6.60 8.35
CA PRO A 9 1.21 -7.57 8.36
C PRO A 9 2.20 -7.25 7.25
N PHE A 10 3.48 -7.10 7.60
CA PHE A 10 4.55 -6.87 6.64
C PHE A 10 4.86 -8.17 5.90
N PHE A 11 4.78 -8.11 4.57
CA PHE A 11 4.99 -9.26 3.71
C PHE A 11 6.45 -9.33 3.26
N PHE A 12 6.88 -8.38 2.42
CA PHE A 12 8.27 -8.21 2.03
C PHE A 12 8.49 -6.81 1.43
N ASN A 13 9.74 -6.44 1.21
CA ASN A 13 10.11 -5.26 0.44
C ASN A 13 11.10 -5.63 -0.65
N PHE A 14 11.10 -4.83 -1.72
CA PHE A 14 12.11 -4.90 -2.77
C PHE A 14 12.34 -3.52 -3.34
N ASP A 15 13.59 -3.19 -3.63
CA ASP A 15 14.00 -1.83 -4.00
C ASP A 15 13.40 -0.77 -3.05
N ASP A 16 12.52 0.09 -3.56
CA ASP A 16 11.87 1.18 -2.84
C ASP A 16 10.39 0.90 -2.52
N VAL A 17 9.94 -0.35 -2.67
CA VAL A 17 8.54 -0.77 -2.48
C VAL A 17 8.42 -1.68 -1.27
N TRP A 18 7.47 -1.36 -0.39
CA TRP A 18 7.14 -2.15 0.79
C TRP A 18 5.73 -2.69 0.65
N LEU A 19 5.58 -4.01 0.77
CA LEU A 19 4.32 -4.71 0.61
C LEU A 19 3.82 -5.30 1.93
N PHE A 20 2.51 -5.26 2.09
CA PHE A 20 1.77 -5.74 3.24
C PHE A 20 0.62 -6.63 2.76
N GLU A 21 0.32 -7.66 3.55
CA GLU A 21 -0.71 -8.64 3.25
C GLU A 21 -1.81 -8.59 4.32
N PRO A 22 -2.81 -7.70 4.18
CA PRO A 22 -3.96 -7.71 5.07
C PRO A 22 -4.88 -8.89 4.78
N GLU A 23 -5.57 -9.38 5.80
CA GLU A 23 -6.66 -10.35 5.61
C GLU A 23 -7.87 -9.67 4.96
N ILE A 24 -8.18 -10.04 3.72
CA ILE A 24 -9.37 -9.58 3.01
C ILE A 24 -10.32 -10.76 2.81
N PRO A 25 -11.60 -10.66 3.24
CA PRO A 25 -12.55 -11.73 3.02
C PRO A 25 -12.75 -12.01 1.53
N GLU A 26 -12.71 -13.28 1.12
CA GLU A 26 -12.80 -13.72 -0.30
C GLU A 26 -14.02 -13.16 -1.07
N LYS A 27 -15.11 -12.87 -0.35
CA LYS A 27 -16.34 -12.30 -0.93
C LYS A 27 -16.20 -10.82 -1.32
N ILE A 28 -15.13 -10.15 -0.93
CA ILE A 28 -14.90 -8.73 -1.23
C ILE A 28 -14.14 -8.62 -2.54
N ASN A 29 -14.82 -8.08 -3.55
CA ASN A 29 -14.19 -7.76 -4.82
C ASN A 29 -13.63 -6.32 -4.76
N ILE A 30 -12.32 -6.18 -4.91
CA ILE A 30 -11.63 -4.88 -4.91
C ILE A 30 -11.68 -4.34 -6.33
N ILE A 31 -12.71 -3.55 -6.63
CA ILE A 31 -12.88 -2.96 -7.96
C ILE A 31 -11.81 -1.89 -8.22
N PRO A 32 -11.41 -1.64 -9.47
CA PRO A 32 -10.54 -0.51 -9.81
C PRO A 32 -11.16 0.83 -9.40
N GLU A 33 -10.40 1.64 -8.66
CA GLU A 33 -10.77 3.00 -8.24
C GLU A 33 -9.50 3.83 -7.99
N ASN A 34 -9.58 5.16 -8.12
CA ASN A 34 -8.46 6.08 -7.88
C ASN A 34 -7.17 5.65 -8.63
N THR A 35 -7.34 5.18 -9.86
CA THR A 35 -6.25 4.71 -10.72
C THR A 35 -5.23 5.83 -10.94
N PRO A 36 -3.92 5.58 -10.73
CA PRO A 36 -2.89 6.57 -11.02
C PRO A 36 -2.91 7.04 -12.47
N VAL A 37 -2.54 8.30 -12.69
CA VAL A 37 -2.41 8.90 -14.02
C VAL A 37 -1.12 9.72 -14.06
N GLY A 38 -0.27 9.46 -15.06
CA GLY A 38 1.00 10.18 -15.26
C GLY A 38 2.10 9.68 -14.32
N SER A 39 2.00 9.98 -13.02
CA SER A 39 2.92 9.48 -12.01
C SER A 39 2.25 9.24 -10.67
N VAL A 40 2.84 8.37 -9.85
CA VAL A 40 2.53 8.21 -8.44
C VAL A 40 3.55 8.97 -7.61
N PRO A 41 3.14 9.93 -6.76
CA PRO A 41 4.05 10.64 -5.87
C PRO A 41 4.76 9.70 -4.89
N LYS A 42 5.93 10.13 -4.42
CA LYS A 42 6.59 9.52 -3.26
C LYS A 42 5.62 9.38 -2.09
N SER A 43 5.77 8.31 -1.31
CA SER A 43 4.96 7.98 -0.14
C SER A 43 3.51 7.60 -0.44
N SER A 44 3.14 7.43 -1.71
CA SER A 44 1.80 6.97 -2.07
C SER A 44 1.55 5.58 -1.47
N LEU A 45 0.37 5.43 -0.87
CA LEU A 45 -0.16 4.17 -0.37
C LEU A 45 -1.22 3.69 -1.35
N GLY A 46 -1.13 2.44 -1.78
CA GLY A 46 -2.12 1.84 -2.65
C GLY A 46 -2.44 0.40 -2.31
N MET A 47 -3.48 -0.11 -2.95
CA MET A 47 -3.93 -1.49 -2.83
C MET A 47 -4.08 -2.08 -4.23
N THR A 48 -3.61 -3.31 -4.42
CA THR A 48 -3.78 -4.02 -5.67
C THR A 48 -5.25 -4.41 -5.83
N ASN A 49 -5.84 -4.05 -6.95
CA ASN A 49 -7.23 -4.37 -7.25
C ASN A 49 -7.38 -5.74 -7.90
N ALA A 50 -8.62 -6.19 -8.09
CA ALA A 50 -8.95 -7.53 -8.57
C ALA A 50 -8.59 -7.80 -10.05
N SER A 51 -8.05 -6.81 -10.78
CA SER A 51 -7.53 -7.04 -12.14
C SER A 51 -6.18 -7.78 -12.14
N ARG A 52 -5.55 -7.94 -10.98
CA ARG A 52 -4.24 -8.58 -10.80
C ARG A 52 -4.31 -9.77 -9.85
N ARG A 53 -3.32 -10.67 -9.97
CA ARG A 53 -3.23 -11.86 -9.12
C ARG A 53 -2.96 -11.51 -7.65
N GLY A 54 -2.23 -10.43 -7.38
CA GLY A 54 -1.94 -9.93 -6.03
C GLY A 54 -3.06 -9.10 -5.42
N GLY A 55 -4.33 -9.30 -5.82
CA GLY A 55 -5.48 -8.54 -5.33
C GLY A 55 -5.53 -8.51 -3.80
N GLY A 56 -5.58 -7.30 -3.23
CA GLY A 56 -5.62 -7.09 -1.78
C GLY A 56 -4.28 -6.75 -1.13
N LEU A 57 -3.16 -6.95 -1.82
CA LEU A 57 -1.86 -6.48 -1.32
C LEU A 57 -1.88 -4.96 -1.17
N VAL A 58 -1.39 -4.47 -0.04
CA VAL A 58 -1.21 -3.05 0.23
C VAL A 58 0.26 -2.72 0.04
N GLY A 59 0.56 -1.62 -0.63
CA GLY A 59 1.91 -1.22 -0.95
C GLY A 59 2.15 0.25 -0.73
N VAL A 60 3.38 0.58 -0.34
CA VAL A 60 3.88 1.95 -0.28
C VAL A 60 5.21 2.04 -1.00
N ARG A 61 5.41 3.15 -1.72
CA ARG A 61 6.63 3.42 -2.49
C ARG A 61 7.38 4.63 -1.94
N GLU A 62 8.69 4.51 -1.76
CA GLU A 62 9.55 5.56 -1.21
C GLU A 62 9.99 6.62 -2.25
N SER A 63 9.78 6.36 -3.55
CA SER A 63 10.10 7.28 -4.65
C SER A 63 8.87 7.57 -5.55
N GLU A 64 8.96 8.63 -6.37
CA GLU A 64 7.99 8.88 -7.43
C GLU A 64 8.22 7.90 -8.59
N ASN A 65 7.14 7.44 -9.23
CA ASN A 65 7.25 6.53 -10.37
C ASN A 65 6.18 6.83 -11.43
N ALA A 66 6.56 6.76 -12.72
CA ALA A 66 5.68 7.06 -13.85
C ALA A 66 5.13 5.81 -14.56
N GLU A 67 5.54 4.61 -14.13
CA GLU A 67 5.21 3.35 -14.80
C GLU A 67 4.43 2.38 -13.88
N PHE A 68 4.79 2.33 -12.60
CA PHE A 68 4.25 1.36 -11.63
C PHE A 68 3.68 2.06 -10.40
N GLY A 69 2.57 1.52 -9.91
CA GLY A 69 1.91 1.98 -8.69
C GLY A 69 2.71 1.64 -7.42
N PRO A 70 2.20 2.07 -6.25
CA PRO A 70 2.81 1.78 -4.96
C PRO A 70 2.81 0.30 -4.54
N THR A 71 2.04 -0.55 -5.23
CA THR A 71 2.08 -2.02 -5.04
C THR A 71 2.99 -2.73 -6.04
N ALA A 72 3.75 -1.95 -6.82
CA ALA A 72 4.54 -2.39 -7.97
C ALA A 72 3.78 -3.06 -9.13
N GLU A 73 2.45 -3.09 -9.06
CA GLU A 73 1.61 -3.39 -10.21
C GLU A 73 1.57 -2.19 -11.18
N PRO A 74 1.26 -2.40 -12.47
CA PRO A 74 0.91 -1.31 -13.38
C PRO A 74 -0.25 -0.47 -12.84
N PHE A 75 -0.38 0.77 -13.31
CA PHE A 75 -1.39 1.72 -12.79
C PHE A 75 -2.81 1.16 -12.79
N GLU A 76 -3.23 0.47 -13.84
CA GLU A 76 -4.57 -0.15 -13.92
C GLU A 76 -4.83 -1.20 -12.83
N GLY A 77 -3.77 -1.79 -12.26
CA GLY A 77 -3.81 -2.76 -11.19
C GLY A 77 -3.77 -2.16 -9.77
N THR A 78 -3.57 -0.86 -9.63
CA THR A 78 -3.42 -0.21 -8.32
C THR A 78 -4.51 0.82 -8.05
N ASN A 79 -5.11 0.73 -6.87
CA ASN A 79 -5.98 1.76 -6.32
C ASN A 79 -5.17 2.63 -5.35
N ILE A 80 -5.14 3.95 -5.55
CA ILE A 80 -4.54 4.87 -4.57
C ILE A 80 -5.51 5.06 -3.40
N ILE A 81 -5.02 4.82 -2.19
CA ILE A 81 -5.83 4.87 -0.95
C ILE A 81 -5.32 5.90 0.07
N GLY A 82 -4.14 6.48 -0.15
CA GLY A 82 -3.63 7.54 0.71
C GLY A 82 -2.15 7.86 0.53
N ILE A 83 -1.57 8.52 1.53
CA ILE A 83 -0.15 8.84 1.64
C ILE A 83 0.33 8.39 3.00
N MET A 84 1.45 7.66 3.04
CA MET A 84 2.06 7.20 4.29
C MET A 84 3.08 8.22 4.80
N HIS A 85 3.00 8.53 6.09
CA HIS A 85 3.98 9.35 6.79
C HIS A 85 4.98 8.46 7.52
N ASP A 86 6.10 9.04 7.96
CA ASP A 86 7.14 8.38 8.74
C ASP A 86 7.75 7.12 8.06
N LEU A 87 8.00 7.18 6.74
CA LEU A 87 8.54 6.05 5.96
C LEU A 87 9.88 5.54 6.50
N GLU A 88 10.67 6.38 7.16
CA GLU A 88 11.95 5.99 7.78
C GLU A 88 11.80 4.88 8.84
N LYS A 89 10.58 4.65 9.34
CA LYS A 89 10.28 3.54 10.26
C LYS A 89 10.25 2.18 9.56
N LEU A 90 9.96 2.14 8.26
CA LEU A 90 9.87 0.90 7.48
C LEU A 90 11.22 0.17 7.43
N GLN A 91 12.32 0.93 7.38
CA GLN A 91 13.69 0.42 7.35
C GLN A 91 14.09 -0.46 8.56
N LYS A 92 13.26 -0.51 9.60
CA LYS A 92 13.47 -1.33 10.80
C LYS A 92 12.69 -2.64 10.77
N LEU A 93 11.80 -2.82 9.78
CA LEU A 93 10.91 -3.96 9.71
C LEU A 93 11.66 -5.23 9.31
N LYS A 94 11.17 -6.34 9.83
CA LYS A 94 11.56 -7.70 9.44
C LYS A 94 10.33 -8.44 8.96
N GLU A 95 10.48 -9.28 7.93
CA GLU A 95 9.38 -10.10 7.40
C GLU A 95 8.65 -10.84 8.54
N GLY A 96 7.31 -10.82 8.50
CA GLY A 96 6.45 -11.37 9.55
C GLY A 96 6.12 -10.42 10.71
N GLU A 97 6.73 -9.23 10.79
CA GLU A 97 6.28 -8.19 11.73
C GLU A 97 4.95 -7.57 11.30
N THR A 98 4.22 -6.98 12.25
CA THR A 98 2.97 -6.25 11.96
C THR A 98 3.14 -4.78 12.31
N ILE A 99 2.80 -3.91 11.37
CA ILE A 99 2.76 -2.46 11.62
C ILE A 99 1.38 -2.02 12.06
N TYR A 100 1.37 -0.92 12.82
CA TYR A 100 0.15 -0.27 13.27
C TYR A 100 0.10 1.13 12.67
N ILE A 101 -0.93 1.38 11.87
CA ILE A 101 -1.15 2.65 11.19
C ILE A 101 -2.31 3.39 11.85
N ARG A 102 -2.24 4.71 11.87
CA ARG A 102 -3.35 5.56 12.29
C ARG A 102 -3.52 6.68 11.27
N GLU A 103 -4.75 7.10 11.08
CA GLU A 103 -5.03 8.31 10.32
C GLU A 103 -4.60 9.54 11.12
N VAL A 104 -3.92 10.47 10.45
CA VAL A 104 -3.55 11.77 11.03
C VAL A 104 -4.54 12.80 10.48
N LYS A 105 -5.35 13.40 11.37
CA LYS A 105 -6.24 14.49 10.97
C LYS A 105 -5.41 15.71 10.60
N ARG A 106 -5.73 16.32 9.46
CA ARG A 106 -5.26 17.66 9.09
C ARG A 106 -5.69 18.70 10.12
#